data_AF-A0A6V7LQX5-F1
#
_entry.id   AF-A0A6V7LQX5-F1
#
_cell.length_a   1.000
_cell.length_b   1.000
_cell.length_c   1.000
_cell.angle_alpha   90.00
_cell.angle_beta   90.00
_cell.angle_gamma   90.00
#
_symmetry.space_group_name_H-M   'P 1'
#
loop_
_entity.id
_entity.type
_entity.pdbx_description
1 polymer ?
#
loop_
_entity_poly.entity_id
_entity_poly.type
_entity_poly.pdbx_seq_one_letter_code
_entity_poly.pdbx_strand_id
1 'polypeptide(L)' 'MSSYIQVAEDEGEEPIELPTEDDSTLLLTTLAAQFPGTCGLKYRNPESRTMRGVRLVDGRLHPPENGWGKAVYFCVFPK' A
#
# COMPACT_ATOMS: atom_id res chain seq x y z
N MET A 1 4.19 -17.43 -2.81
CA MET A 1 2.71 -17.30 -2.68
C MET A 1 2.41 -15.82 -2.80
N SER A 2 1.87 -15.40 -3.94
CA SER A 2 1.48 -13.99 -4.16
C SER A 2 0.36 -13.62 -3.19
N SER A 3 0.66 -12.70 -2.28
CA SER A 3 -0.33 -12.12 -1.37
C SER A 3 -0.96 -10.91 -2.05
N TYR A 4 -2.22 -10.62 -1.74
CA TYR A 4 -2.91 -9.44 -2.26
C TYR A 4 -3.07 -8.42 -1.15
N ILE A 5 -3.04 -7.15 -1.52
CA ILE A 5 -3.21 -6.03 -0.58
C ILE A 5 -4.34 -5.14 -1.05
N GLN A 6 -5.09 -4.58 -0.11
CA GLN A 6 -6.19 -3.68 -0.41
C GLN A 6 -5.69 -2.24 -0.46
N VAL A 7 -5.80 -1.59 -1.62
CA VAL A 7 -5.38 -0.21 -1.81
C VAL A 7 -6.54 0.64 -2.33
N ALA A 8 -6.76 1.79 -1.72
CA ALA A 8 -7.70 2.81 -2.17
C ALA A 8 -6.97 4.15 -2.41
N GLU A 9 -7.59 5.06 -3.13
CA GLU A 9 -7.07 6.43 -3.24
C GLU A 9 -7.34 7.23 -1.95
N ASP A 10 -8.57 7.14 -1.44
CA ASP A 10 -9.05 7.92 -0.29
C ASP A 10 -9.93 7.11 0.69
N GLU A 11 -10.20 7.67 1.88
CA GLU A 11 -11.06 7.08 2.91
C GLU A 11 -12.55 7.19 2.51
N GLY A 12 -12.96 6.36 1.56
CA GLY A 12 -14.34 6.31 1.07
C GLY A 12 -14.52 5.60 -0.27
N GLU A 13 -13.43 5.36 -0.99
CA GLU A 13 -13.46 4.59 -2.24
C GLU A 13 -13.35 3.08 -1.99
N GLU A 14 -13.82 2.32 -2.98
CA GLU A 14 -13.69 0.87 -2.97
C GLU A 14 -12.21 0.48 -3.13
N PRO A 15 -11.62 -0.22 -2.15
CA PRO A 15 -10.25 -0.65 -2.27
C PRO A 15 -10.12 -1.72 -3.35
N ILE A 16 -9.05 -1.63 -4.14
CA ILE A 16 -8.67 -2.63 -5.12
C ILE A 16 -7.61 -3.57 -4.55
N GLU A 17 -7.66 -4.83 -4.96
CA GLU A 17 -6.66 -5.81 -4.57
C GLU A 17 -5.47 -5.78 -5.54
N LEU A 18 -4.28 -5.46 -5.01
CA LEU A 18 -3.04 -5.46 -5.78
C LEU A 18 -2.17 -6.66 -5.41
N PRO A 19 -1.61 -7.39 -6.40
CA PRO A 19 -0.70 -8.49 -6.14
C PRO A 19 0.64 -7.97 -5.63
N THR A 20 1.21 -8.67 -4.63
CA THR A 20 2.58 -8.47 -4.17
C THR A 20 3.52 -9.47 -4.83
N GLU A 21 4.80 -9.09 -4.86
CA GLU A 21 5.89 -9.96 -5.27
C GLU A 21 6.11 -11.11 -4.27
N ASP A 22 6.93 -12.09 -4.65
CA ASP A 22 7.29 -13.24 -3.81
C ASP A 22 8.02 -12.84 -2.52
N ASP A 23 8.75 -11.72 -2.53
CA ASP A 23 9.42 -11.14 -1.35
C ASP A 23 8.46 -10.40 -0.41
N SER A 24 7.14 -10.52 -0.64
CA SER A 24 6.08 -9.76 0.05
C SER A 24 6.17 -8.25 -0.17
N THR A 25 6.97 -7.76 -1.11
CA THR A 25 7.02 -6.34 -1.47
C THR A 25 5.99 -6.00 -2.54
N LEU A 26 5.47 -4.78 -2.52
CA LEU A 26 4.62 -4.26 -3.60
C LEU A 26 5.45 -3.35 -4.50
N LEU A 27 5.40 -3.52 -5.81
CA LEU A 27 6.05 -2.60 -6.73
C LEU A 27 5.28 -1.28 -6.83
N LEU A 28 5.99 -0.16 -6.76
CA LEU A 28 5.43 1.16 -7.02
C LEU A 28 4.86 1.26 -8.43
N THR A 29 5.42 0.53 -9.40
CA THR A 29 4.91 0.46 -10.77
C THR A 29 3.54 -0.22 -10.84
N THR A 30 3.32 -1.30 -10.08
CA THR A 30 2.01 -1.97 -9.96
C THR A 30 0.98 -1.04 -9.35
N LEU A 31 1.39 -0.29 -8.32
CA LEU A 31 0.55 0.73 -7.69
C LEU A 31 0.22 1.87 -8.66
N ALA A 32 1.23 2.42 -9.34
CA ALA A 32 1.10 3.52 -10.29
C ALA A 32 0.32 3.14 -11.56
N ALA A 33 0.26 1.85 -11.90
CA ALA A 33 -0.55 1.35 -13.01
C ALA A 33 -2.06 1.52 -12.75
N GLN A 34 -2.49 1.47 -11.49
CA GLN A 34 -3.88 1.73 -11.10
C GLN A 34 -4.09 3.17 -10.62
N PHE A 35 -3.12 3.70 -9.87
CA PHE A 35 -3.16 5.05 -9.29
C PHE A 35 -2.02 5.91 -9.86
N PRO A 36 -2.19 6.48 -11.07
CA PRO A 36 -1.15 7.27 -11.70
C PRO A 36 -0.77 8.49 -10.85
N GLY A 37 0.54 8.67 -10.61
CA GLY A 37 1.07 9.79 -9.82
C GLY A 37 1.24 9.50 -8.32
N THR A 38 0.88 8.31 -7.86
CA THR A 38 1.20 7.85 -6.51
C THR A 38 2.70 7.78 -6.28
N CYS A 39 3.17 8.34 -5.16
CA CYS A 39 4.57 8.33 -4.75
C CYS A 39 4.80 7.49 -3.49
N GLY A 40 3.75 6.92 -2.92
CA GLY A 40 3.86 6.12 -1.71
C GLY A 40 2.54 5.55 -1.25
N LEU A 41 2.60 4.86 -0.12
CA LEU A 41 1.46 4.18 0.47
C LEU A 41 1.42 4.48 1.97
N LYS A 42 0.23 4.65 2.52
CA LYS A 42 -0.01 4.81 3.96
C LYS A 42 -1.18 3.92 4.37
N TYR A 43 -1.26 3.49 5.61
CA TYR A 43 -2.41 2.74 6.12
C TYR A 43 -2.80 3.24 7.50
N ARG A 44 -4.04 3.01 7.89
CA ARG A 44 -4.49 3.34 9.24
C ARG A 44 -4.21 2.16 10.16
N ASN A 45 -3.43 2.39 11.22
CA ASN A 45 -3.19 1.35 12.22
C ASN A 45 -4.46 1.17 13.08
N PRO A 46 -5.07 -0.02 13.16
CA PRO A 46 -6.28 -0.24 13.97
C PRO A 46 -6.04 -0.01 15.47
N GLU A 47 -4.83 -0.26 15.97
CA GLU A 47 -4.50 -0.11 17.39
C GLU A 47 -4.31 1.36 17.78
N SER A 48 -3.42 2.08 17.09
CA SER A 48 -3.11 3.47 17.43
C SER A 48 -4.04 4.50 16.79
N ARG A 49 -4.89 4.09 15.82
CA ARG A 49 -5.72 4.97 14.98
C ARG A 49 -4.96 6.06 14.22
N THR A 50 -3.64 5.94 14.13
CA THR A 50 -2.78 6.87 13.41
C THR A 50 -2.48 6.37 12.00
N MET A 51 -2.21 7.28 11.07
CA MET A 51 -1.70 6.94 9.75
C MET A 51 -0.23 6.50 9.87
N ARG A 52 0.08 5.32 9.33
CA ARG A 52 1.44 4.79 9.20
C ARG A 52 1.84 4.78 7.74
N GLY A 53 3.02 5.31 7.44
CA GLY A 53 3.63 5.22 6.12
C GLY A 53 4.20 3.83 5.88
N VAL A 54 4.10 3.36 4.65
CA VAL A 54 4.77 2.14 4.17
C VAL A 54 6.17 2.53 3.70
N ARG A 55 7.16 1.68 4.01
CA ARG A 55 8.54 1.92 3.62
C ARG A 55 8.68 1.75 2.11
N LEU A 56 9.16 2.77 1.41
CA LEU A 56 9.50 2.72 -0.01
C LEU A 56 11.03 2.69 -0.16
N VAL A 57 11.58 1.68 -0.83
CA VAL A 57 13.01 1.56 -1.16
C VAL A 57 13.14 1.12 -2.61
N ASP A 58 13.85 1.89 -3.44
CA ASP A 58 14.10 1.54 -4.85
C ASP A 58 12.82 1.21 -5.65
N GLY A 59 11.75 1.96 -5.42
CA GLY A 59 10.46 1.69 -6.07
C GLY A 59 9.72 0.46 -5.55
N ARG A 60 10.16 -0.14 -4.44
CA ARG A 60 9.51 -1.27 -3.77
C ARG A 60 8.98 -0.87 -2.40
N LEU A 61 7.70 -1.11 -2.18
CA LEU A 61 7.04 -0.90 -0.91
C LEU A 61 7.19 -2.17 -0.06
N HIS A 62 7.83 -2.02 1.09
CA HIS A 62 8.05 -3.10 2.02
C HIS A 62 6.92 -3.18 3.04
N PRO A 63 6.41 -4.40 3.33
CA PRO A 63 5.39 -4.58 4.34
C PRO A 63 5.92 -4.21 5.74
N PRO A 64 5.04 -3.82 6.66
CA PRO A 64 5.40 -3.67 8.07
C PRO A 64 5.72 -5.04 8.71
N GLU A 65 6.23 -5.06 9.95
CA GLU A 65 6.66 -6.30 10.63
C GLU A 65 5.60 -7.41 10.68
N ASN A 66 4.31 -7.05 10.72
CA ASN A 66 3.19 -8.01 10.70
C ASN A 66 2.71 -8.40 9.28
N GLY A 67 3.43 -8.01 8.23
CA GLY A 67 2.97 -8.16 6.84
C GLY A 67 1.92 -7.12 6.46
N TRP A 68 1.35 -7.24 5.27
CA TRP A 68 0.31 -6.32 4.80
C TRP A 68 -1.01 -6.42 5.58
N GLY A 69 -1.31 -7.60 6.13
CA GLY A 69 -2.53 -7.84 6.89
C GLY A 69 -3.80 -7.65 6.07
N LYS A 70 -4.92 -7.38 6.75
CA LYS A 70 -6.22 -7.04 6.14
C LYS A 70 -6.54 -5.54 6.24
N ALA A 71 -5.50 -4.72 6.35
CA ALA A 71 -5.66 -3.27 6.43
C ALA A 71 -5.88 -2.71 5.02
N VAL A 72 -6.68 -1.64 4.94
CA VAL A 72 -6.79 -0.84 3.73
C VAL A 72 -5.65 0.17 3.71
N TYR A 73 -4.92 0.17 2.60
CA TYR A 73 -3.86 1.10 2.31
C TYR A 73 -4.39 2.22 1.42
N PHE A 74 -3.82 3.39 1.56
CA PHE A 74 -4.20 4.60 0.85
C PHE A 74 -3.00 5.13 0.07
N CYS A 75 -3.23 5.51 -1.17
CA CYS A 75 -2.22 6.15 -2.01
C CYS A 75 -1.78 7.50 -1.41
N VAL A 76 -0.52 7.84 -1.63
CA VAL A 76 0.04 9.13 -1.27
C VAL A 76 0.49 9.80 -2.55
N PHE A 77 -0.01 10.99 -2.80
CA PHE A 77 0.33 11.80 -3.96
C PHE A 77 1.19 12.99 -3.53
N PRO A 78 2.20 13.37 -4.32
CA PRO A 78 2.94 14.61 -4.09
C PRO A 78 2.00 15.83 -4.31
N LYS A 79 2.19 16.89 -3.51
CA LYS A 79 1.51 18.18 -3.67
C LYS A 79 2.34 19.17 -4.48
#